data_AF-A0A2V8WXL1-F1
#
_entry.id   AF-A0A2V8WXL1-F1
#
_cell.length_a   1.000
_cell.length_b   1.000
_cell.length_c   1.000
_cell.angle_alpha   90.00
_cell.angle_beta   90.00
_cell.angle_gamma   90.00
#
_symmetry.space_group_name_H-M   'P 1'
#
loop_
_entity.id
_entity.type
_entity.pdbx_description
1 polymer ?
#
loop_
_entity_poly.entity_id
_entity_poly.type
_entity_poly.pdbx_seq_one_letter_code
_entity_poly.pdbx_strand_id
1 'polypeptide(L)'
;MEISIPNSSSSAGVQKEFVRVRLVSGDYFATLGVVPAAGTFFTREVDRARGGASIAVLNYAFWKQRFGLDPQALGKTIQIRQTSFQIVGVTPPGFFGETVGAVPDLWVPMMMQ
;
A
#
# COMPACT_ATOMS: atom_id res chain seq x y z
N MET A 1 8.04 -8.99 1.61
CA MET A 1 7.24 -9.27 2.82
C MET A 1 6.00 -10.05 2.41
N GLU A 2 5.42 -10.88 3.29
CA GLU A 2 4.22 -11.67 2.97
C GLU A 2 2.94 -10.83 3.20
N ILE A 3 2.01 -10.87 2.25
CA ILE A 3 0.67 -10.28 2.38
C ILE A 3 -0.40 -11.37 2.36
N SER A 4 -1.41 -11.19 3.21
CA SER A 4 -2.62 -11.98 3.29
C SER A 4 -3.80 -11.06 2.98
N ILE A 5 -4.53 -11.38 1.92
CA ILE A 5 -5.72 -10.63 1.48
C ILE A 5 -6.93 -11.56 1.64
N PRO A 6 -7.94 -11.19 2.46
CA PRO A 6 -9.14 -12.01 2.61
C PRO A 6 -9.93 -12.01 1.29
N ASN A 7 -10.08 -13.19 0.68
CA ASN A 7 -10.88 -13.36 -0.53
C ASN A 7 -12.37 -13.55 -0.17
N SER A 8 -13.28 -13.06 -1.02
CA SER A 8 -14.74 -13.12 -0.81
C SER A 8 -15.45 -14.29 -1.51
N SER A 9 -14.75 -15.29 -2.06
CA SER A 9 -15.41 -16.43 -2.72
C SER A 9 -14.75 -17.76 -2.38
N SER A 10 -15.51 -18.62 -1.69
CA SER A 10 -15.40 -20.08 -1.54
C SER A 10 -14.04 -20.70 -1.20
N SER A 11 -13.96 -21.26 0.02
CA SER A 11 -13.23 -22.49 0.38
C SER A 11 -11.91 -22.80 -0.37
N ALA A 12 -10.79 -22.23 0.09
CA ALA A 12 -9.46 -22.87 0.21
C ALA A 12 -8.33 -21.82 0.21
N GLY A 13 -7.59 -21.75 1.32
CA GLY A 13 -6.26 -21.12 1.38
C GLY A 13 -6.25 -19.60 1.43
N VAL A 14 -5.69 -19.05 2.51
CA VAL A 14 -5.07 -17.73 2.44
C VAL A 14 -3.96 -17.83 1.40
N GLN A 15 -4.18 -17.29 0.20
CA GLN A 15 -3.13 -17.16 -0.80
C GLN A 15 -2.12 -16.14 -0.28
N LYS A 16 -1.04 -16.66 0.32
CA LYS A 16 0.09 -15.87 0.82
C LYS A 16 0.93 -15.46 -0.38
N GLU A 17 0.81 -14.19 -0.76
CA GLU A 17 1.60 -13.64 -1.86
C GLU A 17 2.82 -12.91 -1.30
N PHE A 18 3.95 -13.04 -2.00
CA PHE A 18 5.15 -12.27 -1.68
C PHE A 18 5.04 -10.91 -2.35
N VAL A 19 4.87 -9.86 -1.54
CA VAL A 19 4.86 -8.48 -2.01
C VAL A 19 6.10 -7.72 -1.58
N ARG A 20 6.55 -6.82 -2.44
CA ARG A 20 7.64 -5.90 -2.17
C ARG A 20 7.07 -4.67 -1.47
N VAL A 21 7.35 -4.59 -0.18
CA VAL A 21 6.92 -3.48 0.67
C VAL A 21 8.08 -2.51 0.80
N ARG A 22 7.80 -1.22 0.61
CA ARG A 22 8.76 -0.15 0.87
C ARG A 22 8.31 0.71 2.04
N LEU A 23 9.22 0.85 2.99
CA LEU A 23 9.06 1.78 4.11
C LEU A 23 9.48 3.16 3.63
N VAL A 24 8.63 4.16 3.81
CA VAL A 24 8.89 5.54 3.42
C VAL A 24 8.50 6.53 4.50
N SER A 25 9.04 7.74 4.46
CA SER A 25 8.58 8.83 5.31
C SER A 25 7.21 9.33 4.86
N GLY A 26 6.45 9.96 5.76
CA GLY A 26 5.12 10.49 5.46
C GLY A 26 5.07 11.54 4.35
N ASP A 27 6.19 12.22 4.07
CA ASP A 27 6.27 13.22 2.99
C ASP A 27 6.74 12.66 1.65
N TYR A 28 7.05 11.36 1.56
CA TYR A 28 7.75 10.77 0.41
C TYR A 28 7.07 11.06 -0.94
N PHE A 29 5.76 10.90 -1.03
CA PHE A 29 5.02 11.16 -2.28
C PHE A 29 4.95 12.66 -2.61
N ALA A 30 4.84 13.51 -1.59
CA ALA A 30 4.81 14.96 -1.76
C ALA A 30 6.18 15.49 -2.23
N THR A 31 7.27 14.99 -1.65
CA THR A 31 8.64 15.29 -2.08
C THR A 31 8.88 14.88 -3.54
N LEU A 32 8.33 13.76 -3.99
CA LEU A 32 8.43 13.31 -5.39
C LEU A 32 7.42 13.98 -6.34
N GLY A 33 6.52 14.82 -5.83
CA GLY A 33 5.47 15.48 -6.63
C GLY A 33 4.46 14.50 -7.24
N VAL A 34 4.25 13.35 -6.60
CA VAL A 34 3.39 12.28 -7.14
C VAL A 34 1.94 12.55 -6.75
N VAL A 35 1.05 12.45 -7.74
CA VAL A 35 -0.40 12.58 -7.53
C VAL A 35 -1.03 11.18 -7.53
N PRO A 36 -1.87 10.83 -6.54
CA PRO A 36 -2.54 9.53 -6.52
C PRO A 36 -3.49 9.37 -7.71
N ALA A 37 -3.55 8.17 -8.29
CA ALA A 37 -4.62 7.84 -9.24
C ALA A 37 -5.96 7.64 -8.54
N ALA A 38 -5.94 7.20 -7.29
CA ALA A 38 -7.14 6.98 -6.48
C ALA A 38 -6.83 7.17 -4.99
N GLY A 39 -7.80 7.69 -4.24
CA GLY A 39 -7.67 7.95 -2.80
C GLY A 39 -6.72 9.10 -2.49
N THR A 40 -6.13 9.06 -1.30
CA THR A 40 -5.27 10.13 -0.78
C THR A 40 -3.99 9.53 -0.23
N PHE A 41 -2.84 10.10 -0.60
CA PHE A 41 -1.59 9.72 0.03
C PHE A 41 -1.51 10.25 1.45
N PHE A 42 -0.77 9.53 2.28
CA PHE A 42 -0.45 10.01 3.60
C PHE A 42 0.51 11.20 3.54
N THR A 43 0.45 12.03 4.58
CA THR A 43 1.30 13.21 4.77
C THR A 43 2.27 12.96 5.91
N ARG A 44 3.20 13.89 6.13
CA ARG A 44 4.13 13.89 7.27
C ARG A 44 3.45 13.76 8.65
N GLU A 45 2.15 14.06 8.75
CA GLU A 45 1.39 13.87 10.00
C GLU A 45 1.29 12.40 10.41
N VAL A 46 1.38 11.48 9.45
CA VAL A 46 1.39 10.04 9.70
C VAL A 46 2.55 9.61 10.60
N ASP A 47 3.70 10.27 10.47
CA ASP A 47 4.89 10.02 11.29
C ASP A 47 4.69 10.50 12.73
N ARG A 48 3.69 11.35 13.01
CA ARG A 48 3.42 11.87 14.35
C ARG A 48 2.29 11.12 15.08
N ALA A 49 1.60 10.21 14.40
CA ALA A 49 0.52 9.44 14.98
C ALA A 49 1.06 8.52 16.08
N ARG A 50 0.51 8.64 17.30
CA ARG A 50 0.87 7.77 18.42
C ARG A 50 0.43 6.33 18.12
N GLY A 51 1.38 5.41 18.08
CA GLY A 51 1.17 3.99 17.71
C GLY A 51 1.39 3.66 16.24
N GLY A 52 1.82 4.65 15.42
CA GLY A 52 2.00 4.50 13.97
C GLY A 52 0.66 4.40 13.23
N ALA A 53 0.58 4.99 12.04
CA ALA A 53 -0.60 4.75 11.21
C ALA A 53 -0.40 3.46 10.40
N SER A 54 -1.27 2.48 10.63
CA SER A 54 -1.29 1.27 9.83
C SER A 54 -2.02 1.52 8.51
N ILE A 55 -1.39 2.31 7.65
CA ILE A 55 -1.90 2.65 6.32
C ILE A 55 -0.92 2.25 5.23
N ALA A 56 -1.46 1.90 4.07
CA ALA A 56 -0.70 1.48 2.91
C ALA A 56 -1.16 2.22 1.66
N VAL A 57 -0.20 2.47 0.77
CA VAL A 57 -0.44 2.96 -0.58
C VAL A 57 -0.05 1.86 -1.56
N LEU A 58 -0.93 1.55 -2.53
CA LEU A 58 -0.68 0.49 -3.51
C LEU A 58 -0.01 1.00 -4.78
N ASN A 59 0.78 0.12 -5.39
CA ASN A 59 1.22 0.30 -6.77
C ASN A 59 0.02 0.15 -7.72
N TYR A 60 -0.10 1.03 -8.72
CA TYR A 60 -1.14 0.93 -9.74
C TYR A 60 -1.18 -0.46 -10.41
N ALA A 61 -0.02 -1.03 -10.74
CA ALA A 61 0.07 -2.34 -11.37
C ALA A 61 -0.45 -3.45 -10.44
N PHE A 62 -0.09 -3.39 -9.16
CA PHE A 62 -0.58 -4.33 -8.14
C PHE A 62 -2.09 -4.20 -7.92
N TRP A 63 -2.60 -2.96 -7.82
CA TRP A 63 -4.03 -2.69 -7.71
C TRP A 63 -4.82 -3.21 -8.92
N LYS A 64 -4.29 -3.03 -10.13
CA LYS A 64 -4.87 -3.57 -11.36
C LYS A 64 -4.93 -5.11 -11.34
N GLN A 65 -3.83 -5.76 -10.99
CA GLN A 65 -3.74 -7.23 -11.02
C GLN A 65 -4.60 -7.88 -9.93
N ARG A 66 -4.62 -7.31 -8.72
CA ARG A 66 -5.25 -7.94 -7.56
C ARG A 66 -6.69 -7.52 -7.33
N PHE A 67 -7.00 -6.26 -7.57
CA PHE A 67 -8.32 -5.68 -7.30
C PHE A 67 -9.04 -5.31 -8.60
N GLY A 68 -8.46 -5.54 -9.78
CA GLY A 68 -9.13 -5.25 -11.05
C GLY A 68 -9.43 -3.76 -11.27
N LEU A 69 -8.64 -2.86 -10.69
CA LEU A 69 -8.90 -1.41 -10.65
C LEU A 69 -10.19 -1.03 -9.90
N ASP A 70 -10.63 -1.88 -8.99
CA ASP A 70 -11.83 -1.63 -8.21
C ASP A 70 -11.60 -0.54 -7.14
N PRO A 71 -12.36 0.57 -7.16
CA PRO A 71 -12.18 1.66 -6.20
C PRO A 71 -12.63 1.29 -4.78
N GLN A 72 -13.41 0.21 -4.59
CA GLN A 72 -13.73 -0.30 -3.25
C GLN A 72 -12.50 -0.94 -2.58
N ALA A 73 -11.36 -1.07 -3.28
CA ALA A 73 -10.09 -1.41 -2.64
C ALA A 73 -9.62 -0.33 -1.66
N LEU A 74 -9.96 0.93 -1.88
CA LEU A 74 -9.68 2.02 -0.93
C LEU A 74 -10.51 1.81 0.34
N GLY A 75 -9.87 1.94 1.50
CA GLY A 75 -10.50 1.67 2.80
C GLY A 75 -10.53 0.19 3.18
N LYS A 76 -10.20 -0.74 2.28
CA LYS A 76 -10.02 -2.15 2.66
C LYS A 76 -8.75 -2.32 3.47
N THR A 77 -8.80 -3.29 4.38
CA THR A 77 -7.67 -3.70 5.19
C THR A 77 -6.98 -4.91 4.56
N ILE A 78 -5.67 -4.79 4.35
CA ILE A 78 -4.78 -5.87 3.96
C ILE A 78 -3.92 -6.25 5.16
N GLN A 79 -3.60 -7.53 5.30
CA GLN A 79 -2.77 -7.99 6.41
C GLN A 79 -1.37 -8.27 5.88
N ILE A 80 -0.38 -7.52 6.36
CA ILE A 80 1.03 -7.73 6.00
C ILE A 80 1.69 -8.35 7.22
N ARG A 81 2.10 -9.61 7.10
CA ARG A 81 2.52 -10.47 8.22
C ARG A 81 1.42 -10.60 9.29
N GLN A 82 1.53 -9.88 10.41
CA GLN A 82 0.57 -9.88 11.53
C GLN A 82 -0.04 -8.49 11.78
N THR A 83 0.28 -7.51 10.93
CA THR A 83 -0.19 -6.14 11.09
C THR A 83 -1.19 -5.81 9.99
N SER A 84 -2.33 -5.25 10.40
CA SER A 84 -3.41 -4.83 9.51
C SER A 84 -3.16 -3.44 8.98
N PHE A 85 -3.12 -3.27 7.66
CA PHE A 85 -2.94 -1.99 6.98
C PHE A 85 -4.17 -1.61 6.19
N GLN A 86 -4.67 -0.39 6.37
CA GLN A 86 -5.75 0.15 5.55
C GLN A 86 -5.17 0.77 4.28
N ILE A 87 -5.74 0.42 3.12
CA ILE A 87 -5.37 1.03 1.85
C ILE A 87 -5.97 2.44 1.81
N VAL A 88 -5.12 3.47 1.72
CA VAL A 88 -5.57 4.88 1.69
C VAL A 88 -5.45 5.51 0.31
N GLY A 89 -4.59 4.96 -0.55
CA GLY A 89 -4.36 5.49 -1.89
C GLY A 89 -3.69 4.52 -2.83
N VAL A 90 -3.69 4.88 -4.11
CA VAL A 90 -3.04 4.16 -5.19
C VAL A 90 -2.18 5.13 -5.99
N THR A 91 -0.95 4.71 -6.28
CA THR A 91 -0.01 5.47 -7.12
C THR A 91 -0.49 5.61 -8.56
N PRO A 92 -0.01 6.60 -9.32
CA PRO A 92 -0.39 6.76 -10.70
C PRO A 92 0.22 5.67 -11.59
N PRO A 93 -0.41 5.37 -12.74
CA PRO A 93 0.17 4.46 -13.72
C PRO A 93 1.55 4.95 -14.16
N GLY A 94 2.52 4.04 -14.23
CA GLY A 94 3.91 4.38 -14.58
C GLY A 94 4.74 4.89 -13.40
N PHE A 95 4.21 4.90 -12.17
CA PHE A 95 5.02 5.13 -10.99
C PHE A 95 5.62 3.83 -10.46
N PHE A 96 6.94 3.81 -10.35
CA PHE A 96 7.70 2.62 -9.97
C PHE A 96 8.51 2.81 -8.67
N GLY A 97 8.35 3.95 -8.00
CA GLY A 97 9.21 4.39 -6.90
C GLY A 97 10.47 5.11 -7.39
N GLU A 98 11.38 5.36 -6.45
CA GLU A 98 12.63 6.10 -6.66
C GLU A 98 13.77 5.23 -7.20
N THR A 99 13.66 3.90 -7.09
CA THR A 99 14.71 2.95 -7.47
C THR A 99 14.34 2.17 -8.73
N VAL A 100 15.11 2.40 -9.81
CA VAL A 100 14.97 1.63 -11.06
C VAL A 100 15.26 0.14 -10.81
N GLY A 101 14.39 -0.74 -11.33
CA GLY A 101 14.52 -2.19 -11.20
C GLY A 101 14.04 -2.79 -9.88
N ALA A 102 13.70 -1.96 -8.88
CA ALA A 102 13.23 -2.40 -7.57
C ALA A 102 11.84 -1.82 -7.24
N VAL A 103 10.88 -2.07 -8.14
CA VAL A 103 9.50 -1.59 -8.02
C VAL A 103 8.82 -2.23 -6.81
N PRO A 104 8.36 -1.45 -5.82
CA PRO A 104 7.56 -1.96 -4.72
C PRO A 104 6.09 -2.10 -5.13
N ASP A 105 5.44 -3.12 -4.61
CA ASP A 105 4.00 -3.36 -4.77
C ASP A 105 3.17 -2.46 -3.87
N LEU A 106 3.74 -2.05 -2.74
CA LEU A 106 3.09 -1.15 -1.79
C LEU A 106 4.10 -0.35 -0.96
N TRP A 107 3.66 0.82 -0.50
CA TRP A 107 4.39 1.70 0.40
C TRP A 107 3.68 1.83 1.74
N VAL A 108 4.45 1.84 2.82
CA VAL A 108 3.96 2.03 4.18
C VAL A 108 4.87 3.02 4.94
N PRO A 109 4.35 3.78 5.91
CA PRO A 109 5.15 4.74 6.66
C PRO A 109 6.20 4.05 7.54
N MET A 110 7.38 4.66 7.70
CA MET A 110 8.49 4.15 8.49
C MET A 110 8.20 4.14 10.00
N MET A 111 7.40 5.09 10.50
CA MET A 111 7.01 5.10 11.91
C MET A 111 5.94 4.04 12.17
N MET A 112 6.41 2.81 12.35
CA MET A 112 5.71 1.69 12.94
C MET A 112 6.44 1.32 14.23
N GLN A 113 6.06 1.92 15.35
CA GLN A 113 6.60 1.56 16.66
C GLN A 113 5.51 1.62 17.73
#